data_AF-A0AAQ1RV65-F1
#
_entry.id   AF-A0AAQ1RV65-F1
#
_cell.length_a   1.000
_cell.length_b   1.000
_cell.length_c   1.000
_cell.angle_alpha   90.00
_cell.angle_beta   90.00
_cell.angle_gamma   90.00
#
_symmetry.space_group_name_H-M   'P 1'
#
loop_
_entity.id
_entity.type
_entity.pdbx_description
1 polymer ?
#
loop_
_entity_poly.entity_id
_entity_poly.type
_entity_poly.pdbx_seq_one_letter_code
_entity_poly.pdbx_strand_id
1 'polypeptide(L)'
;MEIDVRHIAKLSYLKIEDNEIETYQKQMSDIIQMVEALPDQADFDAKPKVEDAMQLREDKVRPSTPRDKLLQNAPQVEAGCVVVPKTLE
;
A
#
# COMPACT_ATOMS: atom_id res chain seq x y z
N MET A 1 16.03 -19.28 0.38
CA MET A 1 14.90 -18.78 -0.42
C MET A 1 15.44 -17.59 -1.20
N GLU A 2 15.35 -17.57 -2.53
CA GLU A 2 15.87 -16.44 -3.31
C GLU A 2 14.74 -15.42 -3.49
N ILE A 3 14.94 -14.21 -2.97
CA ILE A 3 13.93 -13.14 -3.02
C ILE A 3 14.11 -12.37 -4.33
N ASP A 4 13.10 -12.38 -5.17
CA ASP A 4 13.07 -11.57 -6.39
C ASP A 4 12.70 -10.11 -6.04
N VAL A 5 13.73 -9.32 -5.73
CA VAL A 5 13.59 -7.89 -5.41
C VAL A 5 12.98 -7.11 -6.58
N ARG A 6 13.28 -7.49 -7.84
CA ARG A 6 12.74 -6.79 -9.03
C ARG A 6 11.23 -7.01 -9.13
N HIS A 7 10.76 -8.22 -8.86
CA HIS A 7 9.34 -8.53 -8.88
C HIS A 7 8.58 -7.75 -7.80
N ILE A 8 9.10 -7.73 -6.57
CA ILE A 8 8.47 -7.01 -5.45
C ILE A 8 8.46 -5.50 -5.71
N ALA A 9 9.58 -4.94 -6.18
CA ALA A 9 9.69 -3.52 -6.52
C ALA A 9 8.65 -3.12 -7.59
N LYS A 10 8.44 -3.97 -8.59
CA LYS A 10 7.42 -3.76 -9.62
C LYS A 10 6.01 -3.73 -9.06
N LEU A 11 5.67 -4.65 -8.15
CA LEU A 11 4.34 -4.69 -7.51
C LEU A 11 4.10 -3.47 -6.62
N SER A 12 5.15 -2.96 -5.98
CA SER A 12 5.09 -1.79 -5.10
C SER A 12 5.28 -0.45 -5.83
N TYR A 13 5.41 -0.45 -7.16
CA TYR A 13 5.73 0.74 -7.97
C TYR A 13 6.99 1.51 -7.49
N LEU A 14 7.99 0.77 -7.00
CA LEU A 14 9.28 1.31 -6.58
C LEU A 14 10.30 1.14 -7.69
N LYS A 15 11.02 2.21 -8.01
CA LYS A 15 12.20 2.15 -8.87
C LYS A 15 13.42 1.89 -7.99
N ILE A 16 14.10 0.77 -8.24
CA ILE A 16 15.33 0.36 -7.56
C ILE A 16 16.44 0.28 -8.61
N GLU A 17 17.60 0.86 -8.30
CA GLU A 17 18.75 0.82 -9.19
C GLU A 17 19.46 -0.55 -9.11
N ASP A 18 20.05 -1.02 -10.21
CA ASP A 18 20.58 -2.39 -10.30
C ASP A 18 21.69 -2.68 -9.27
N ASN A 19 22.44 -1.66 -8.87
CA ASN A 19 23.50 -1.75 -7.86
C ASN A 19 22.97 -1.91 -6.43
N GLU A 20 21.70 -1.62 -6.17
CA GLU A 20 21.08 -1.72 -4.84
C GLU A 20 20.38 -3.07 -4.63
N ILE A 21 20.13 -3.81 -5.71
CA ILE A 21 19.38 -5.07 -5.70
C ILE A 21 20.00 -6.11 -4.74
N GLU A 22 21.31 -6.33 -4.84
CA GLU A 22 22.01 -7.30 -3.98
C GLU A 22 21.93 -6.92 -2.50
N THR A 23 22.00 -5.62 -2.20
CA THR A 23 21.89 -5.10 -0.83
C THR A 23 20.49 -5.34 -0.28
N TYR A 24 19.46 -5.02 -1.07
CA TYR A 24 18.07 -5.22 -0.66
C TYR A 24 17.71 -6.69 -0.52
N GLN A 25 18.23 -7.56 -1.39
CA GLN A 25 18.02 -9.01 -1.29
C GLN A 25 18.54 -9.55 0.03
N LYS A 26 19.73 -9.11 0.46
CA LYS A 26 20.29 -9.49 1.75
C LYS A 26 19.45 -8.95 2.92
N GLN A 27 19.12 -7.67 2.91
CA GLN A 27 18.34 -7.04 3.98
C GLN A 27 16.96 -7.68 4.13
N MET A 28 16.27 -7.97 3.02
CA MET A 28 14.98 -8.65 3.04
C MET A 28 15.10 -10.08 3.58
N SER A 29 16.18 -10.79 3.23
CA SER A 29 16.43 -12.13 3.77
C SER A 29 16.67 -12.11 5.28
N ASP A 30 17.41 -11.11 5.78
CA ASP A 30 17.65 -10.92 7.22
C ASP A 30 16.34 -10.60 7.97
N ILE A 31 15.46 -9.78 7.38
CA ILE A 31 14.14 -9.47 7.95
C ILE A 31 13.27 -10.72 8.03
N ILE A 32 13.23 -11.56 7.00
CA ILE A 32 12.45 -12.80 7.01
C ILE A 32 12.98 -13.74 8.10
N GLN A 33 14.30 -13.90 8.21
CA GLN A 33 14.91 -14.70 9.28
C GLN A 33 14.56 -14.18 10.68
N MET A 34 14.51 -12.86 10.86
CA MET A 34 14.08 -12.25 12.12
C MET A 34 12.62 -12.60 12.44
N VAL A 35 11.74 -12.56 11.45
CA VAL A 35 10.31 -12.89 11.62
C VAL A 35 10.12 -14.39 11.89
N GLU A 36 10.89 -15.26 11.25
CA GLU A 36 10.88 -16.71 11.51
C GLU A 36 11.36 -17.07 12.92
N ALA A 37 12.20 -16.22 13.53
CA ALA A 37 12.66 -16.39 14.91
C ALA A 37 11.64 -15.94 15.96
N LEU A 38 10.49 -15.37 15.55
CA LEU A 38 9.44 -15.01 16.50
C LEU A 38 8.82 -16.29 17.10
N PRO A 39 8.57 -16.32 18.42
CA PRO A 39 7.95 -17.47 19.06
C PRO A 39 6.52 -17.67 18.54
N ASP A 40 6.13 -18.93 18.37
CA ASP A 40 4.76 -19.28 18.02
C ASP A 40 3.78 -18.72 19.06
N GLN A 41 2.95 -17.77 18.65
CA GLN A 41 1.93 -17.20 19.52
C GLN A 41 0.69 -18.12 19.49
N ALA A 42 0.58 -19.00 20.49
CA ALA A 42 -0.47 -20.02 20.59
C ALA A 42 -1.90 -19.46 20.78
N ASP A 43 -2.02 -18.21 21.23
CA ASP A 43 -3.30 -17.56 21.55
C ASP A 43 -3.64 -16.45 20.55
N PHE A 44 -3.86 -16.82 19.29
CA PHE A 44 -4.68 -16.01 18.40
C PHE A 44 -6.14 -16.46 18.56
N ASP A 45 -6.92 -15.73 19.39
CA ASP A 45 -8.38 -15.85 19.35
C ASP A 45 -8.87 -15.24 18.03
N ALA A 46 -8.80 -16.03 16.96
CA ALA A 46 -9.17 -15.67 15.60
C ALA A 46 -10.70 -15.62 15.39
N LYS A 47 -11.48 -15.66 16.48
CA LYS A 47 -12.93 -15.51 16.38
C LYS A 47 -13.24 -14.05 16.07
N PRO A 48 -14.11 -13.78 15.08
CA PRO A 48 -14.58 -12.43 14.84
C PRO A 48 -15.23 -11.90 16.12
N LYS A 49 -14.75 -10.76 16.61
CA LYS A 49 -15.34 -10.10 17.77
C LYS A 49 -16.71 -9.57 17.36
N VAL A 50 -17.63 -9.47 18.30
CA VAL A 50 -18.97 -8.87 18.04
C VAL A 50 -18.86 -7.43 17.53
N GLU A 51 -17.76 -6.75 17.89
CA GLU A 51 -17.37 -5.42 17.40
C GLU A 51 -17.06 -5.40 15.88
N ASP A 52 -16.70 -6.54 15.29
CA ASP A 52 -16.40 -6.71 13.86
C ASP A 52 -17.66 -6.94 13.00
N ALA A 53 -18.86 -6.82 13.59
CA ALA A 53 -20.09 -6.93 12.84
C ALA A 53 -20.19 -5.86 11.75
N MET A 54 -20.65 -6.25 10.57
CA MET A 54 -20.81 -5.35 9.43
C MET A 54 -21.77 -4.21 9.77
N GLN A 55 -21.24 -2.98 9.83
CA GLN A 55 -22.04 -1.78 10.02
C GLN A 55 -22.43 -1.20 8.66
N LEU A 56 -23.73 -1.21 8.37
CA LEU A 56 -24.26 -0.59 7.16
C LEU A 56 -24.35 0.92 7.35
N ARG A 57 -23.81 1.67 6.38
CA ARG A 57 -23.99 3.11 6.29
C ARG A 57 -25.38 3.40 5.74
N GLU A 58 -26.10 4.34 6.37
CA GLU A 58 -27.36 4.85 5.82
C GLU A 58 -27.17 5.51 4.44
N ASP A 59 -28.10 5.26 3.52
CA ASP A 59 -28.11 5.88 2.20
C ASP A 59 -28.69 7.30 2.25
N LYS A 60 -27.89 8.25 2.75
CA LYS A 60 -28.23 9.67 2.83
C LYS A 60 -27.18 10.51 2.13
N VAL A 61 -27.64 11.46 1.30
CA VAL A 61 -26.77 12.41 0.61
C VAL A 61 -26.08 13.32 1.63
N ARG A 62 -24.77 13.51 1.47
CA ARG A 62 -23.96 14.45 2.26
C ARG A 62 -23.28 15.45 1.32
N PRO A 63 -23.06 16.70 1.75
CA PRO A 63 -22.31 17.66 0.96
C PRO A 63 -20.90 17.12 0.62
N SER A 64 -20.52 17.18 -0.65
CA SER A 64 -19.15 16.85 -1.08
C SER A 64 -18.17 17.95 -0.66
N THR A 65 -16.89 17.59 -0.49
CA THR A 65 -15.82 18.55 -0.23
C THR A 65 -15.67 19.53 -1.40
N PRO A 66 -15.46 20.84 -1.16
CA PRO A 66 -15.24 21.81 -2.23
C PRO A 66 -14.09 21.42 -3.15
N ARG A 67 -14.29 21.56 -4.46
CA ARG A 67 -13.32 21.17 -5.50
C ARG A 67 -11.97 21.84 -5.32
N ASP A 68 -11.95 23.12 -4.97
CA ASP A 68 -10.71 23.89 -4.76
C ASP A 68 -9.87 23.32 -3.61
N LYS A 69 -10.51 22.85 -2.53
CA LYS A 69 -9.82 22.21 -1.41
C LYS A 69 -9.26 20.84 -1.78
N LEU A 70 -9.98 20.08 -2.62
CA LEU A 70 -9.52 18.76 -3.07
C LEU A 70 -8.31 18.86 -3.99
N LEU A 71 -8.27 19.87 -4.86
CA LEU A 71 -7.22 20.04 -5.87
C LEU A 71 -5.99 20.79 -5.38
N GLN A 72 -6.02 21.36 -4.17
CA GLN A 72 -4.94 22.18 -3.62
C GLN A 72 -3.57 21.47 -3.59
N ASN A 73 -3.55 20.16 -3.37
CA ASN A 73 -2.33 19.35 -3.26
C ASN A 73 -2.01 18.56 -4.54
N ALA A 74 -2.80 18.72 -5.61
CA ALA A 74 -2.56 17.99 -6.84
C ALA A 74 -1.33 18.57 -7.57
N PRO A 75 -0.40 17.73 -8.08
CA PRO A 75 0.81 18.19 -8.74
C PRO A 75 0.54 19.09 -9.97
N GLN A 76 -0.50 18.78 -10.73
CA GLN A 76 -0.95 19.57 -11.87
C GLN A 76 -2.46 19.47 -12.01
N VAL A 77 -3.10 20.61 -12.27
CA VAL A 77 -4.55 20.75 -12.38
C VAL A 77 -4.90 21.51 -13.65
N GLU A 78 -5.83 20.97 -14.44
CA GLU A 78 -6.32 21.63 -15.66
C GLU A 78 -7.82 21.36 -15.83
N ALA A 79 -8.60 22.40 -16.14
CA ALA A 79 -10.08 22.33 -16.19
C ALA A 79 -10.73 21.69 -14.93
N GLY A 80 -10.00 21.77 -13.80
CA GLY A 80 -10.31 21.16 -12.50
C GLY A 80 -10.24 19.62 -12.47
N CYS A 81 -9.48 19.02 -13.38
CA CYS A 81 -9.06 17.62 -13.35
C CYS A 81 -7.63 17.52 -12.81
N VAL A 82 -7.30 16.39 -12.18
CA VAL A 82 -5.90 16.06 -11.87
C VAL A 82 -5.25 15.56 -13.15
N VAL A 83 -4.16 16.21 -13.55
CA VAL A 83 -3.44 15.86 -14.77
C VAL A 83 -2.41 14.79 -14.44
N VAL A 84 -2.41 13.71 -15.21
CA VAL A 84 -1.45 12.60 -15.11
C VAL A 84 -0.87 12.30 -16.49
N PRO A 85 0.33 11.70 -16.57
CA PRO A 85 0.86 11.20 -17.84
C PRO A 85 -0.15 10.28 -18.51
N LYS A 86 -0.29 10.41 -19.84
CA LYS A 86 -1.19 9.57 -20.61
C LYS A 86 -0.77 8.11 -20.44
N THR A 87 -1.67 7.28 -19.93
CA THR A 87 -1.51 5.83 -19.95
C THR A 87 -1.71 5.34 -21.39
N LEU A 88 -0.67 4.76 -21.98
CA LEU A 88 -0.77 3.94 -23.19
C LEU A 88 -0.72 2.47 -22.73
N GLU A 89 -1.58 1.64 -23.32
CA GLU A 89 -1.45 0.17 -23.26
C GLU A 89 -0.40 -0.31 -24.28
#